data_AF-A0A3S0CLS0-F1
#
_entry.id   AF-A0A3S0CLS0-F1
#
_cell.length_a   1.000
_cell.length_b   1.000
_cell.length_c   1.000
_cell.angle_alpha   90.00
_cell.angle_beta   90.00
_cell.angle_gamma   90.00
#
_symmetry.space_group_name_H-M   'P 1'
#
loop_
_entity.id
_entity.type
_entity.pdbx_description
1 polymer ?
#
loop_
_entity_poly.entity_id
_entity_poly.type
_entity_poly.pdbx_seq_one_letter_code
_entity_poly.pdbx_strand_id
1 'polypeptide(L)'
;MAESIFQGLTTRNIQIAQLGLLLGGISLLLVEIRFEHQAVLADKWQAWIPITYLALALLLGTVALVCLRSFGKNLLIVLFSGLAALGIAGFCFHSLGKPVKQVSEVVSVDFSKPGQLKADDGEESHPPILAPLALVGLGVLGISTCLIKTEGVS
;
A
#
# COMPACT_ATOMS: atom_id res chain seq x y z
N MET A 1 -8.34 18.32 -33.34
CA MET A 1 -9.35 18.56 -32.29
C MET A 1 -10.06 17.27 -31.86
N ALA A 2 -10.58 16.46 -32.79
CA ALA A 2 -11.18 15.16 -32.44
C ALA A 2 -10.15 14.16 -31.84
N GLU A 3 -8.95 14.08 -32.41
CA GLU A 3 -7.88 13.19 -31.90
C GLU A 3 -7.40 13.57 -30.50
N SER A 4 -7.27 14.87 -30.20
CA SER A 4 -6.86 15.36 -28.87
C SER A 4 -7.92 15.08 -27.79
N ILE A 5 -9.22 15.16 -28.15
CA ILE A 5 -10.32 14.82 -27.23
C ILE A 5 -10.35 13.30 -26.98
N PHE A 6 -10.15 12.49 -28.03
CA PHE A 6 -10.13 11.03 -27.92
C PHE A 6 -8.94 10.52 -27.09
N GLN A 7 -7.75 11.10 -27.27
CA GLN A 7 -6.56 10.82 -26.46
C GLN A 7 -6.77 11.21 -24.99
N GLY A 8 -7.36 12.38 -24.72
CA GLY A 8 -7.68 12.82 -23.36
C GLY A 8 -8.70 11.92 -22.65
N LEU A 9 -9.71 11.43 -23.38
CA LEU A 9 -10.70 10.49 -22.83
C LEU A 9 -10.08 9.14 -22.49
N THR A 10 -9.19 8.65 -23.36
CA THR A 10 -8.53 7.35 -23.22
C THR A 10 -7.58 7.34 -22.02
N THR A 11 -6.76 8.39 -21.88
CA THR A 11 -5.82 8.52 -20.76
C THR A 11 -6.53 8.62 -19.40
N ARG A 12 -7.65 9.37 -19.34
CA ARG A 12 -8.48 9.44 -18.13
C ARG A 12 -9.06 8.08 -17.73
N ASN A 13 -9.58 7.31 -18.68
CA ASN A 13 -10.14 5.98 -18.40
C ASN A 13 -9.07 5.02 -17.87
N ILE A 14 -7.87 5.06 -18.44
CA ILE A 14 -6.72 4.25 -17.96
C ILE A 14 -6.36 4.65 -16.52
N GLN A 15 -6.28 5.95 -16.23
CA GLN A 15 -5.97 6.43 -14.87
C GLN A 15 -7.01 5.95 -13.85
N ILE A 16 -8.31 6.04 -14.18
CA ILE A 16 -9.38 5.54 -13.32
C ILE A 16 -9.26 4.03 -13.10
N ALA A 17 -8.97 3.27 -14.15
CA ALA A 17 -8.78 1.83 -14.05
C ALA A 17 -7.58 1.48 -13.15
N GLN A 18 -6.45 2.18 -13.29
CA GLN A 18 -5.27 2.00 -12.43
C GLN A 18 -5.58 2.31 -10.96
N LEU A 19 -6.25 3.43 -10.69
CA LEU A 19 -6.67 3.79 -9.34
C LEU A 19 -7.65 2.77 -8.77
N GLY A 20 -8.58 2.25 -9.58
CA GLY A 20 -9.47 1.15 -9.20
C GLY A 20 -8.72 -0.13 -8.85
N LEU A 21 -7.70 -0.50 -9.63
CA LEU A 21 -6.84 -1.66 -9.33
C LEU A 21 -6.06 -1.47 -8.02
N LEU A 22 -5.55 -0.26 -7.76
CA LEU A 22 -4.87 0.06 -6.51
C LEU A 22 -5.82 -0.05 -5.31
N LEU A 23 -7.06 0.45 -5.42
CA LEU A 23 -8.09 0.23 -4.39
C LEU A 23 -8.40 -1.27 -4.22
N GLY A 24 -8.41 -2.06 -5.29
CA GLY A 24 -8.50 -3.52 -5.22
C GLY A 24 -7.35 -4.13 -4.41
N GLY A 25 -6.11 -3.69 -4.64
CA GLY A 25 -4.94 -4.11 -3.86
C GLY A 25 -5.05 -3.75 -2.37
N ILE A 26 -5.55 -2.54 -2.05
CA ILE A 26 -5.83 -2.13 -0.67
C ILE A 26 -6.88 -3.05 -0.02
N SER A 27 -7.90 -3.47 -0.77
CA SER A 27 -8.92 -4.41 -0.27
C SER A 27 -8.34 -5.78 0.05
N LEU A 28 -7.44 -6.29 -0.80
CA LEU A 28 -6.77 -7.57 -0.55
C LEU A 28 -5.86 -7.49 0.69
N LEU A 29 -5.07 -6.41 0.81
CA LEU A 29 -4.23 -6.19 1.99
C LEU A 29 -5.05 -6.07 3.29
N LEU A 30 -6.21 -5.42 3.25
CA LEU A 30 -7.08 -5.32 4.41
C LEU A 30 -7.51 -6.71 4.90
N VAL A 31 -7.87 -7.59 3.98
CA VAL A 31 -8.25 -8.98 4.29
C VAL A 31 -7.06 -9.75 4.86
N GLU A 32 -5.91 -9.70 4.18
CA GLU A 32 -4.68 -10.39 4.57
C GLU A 32 -4.22 -9.96 5.96
N ILE A 33 -4.06 -8.66 6.20
CA ILE A 33 -3.63 -8.13 7.51
C ILE A 33 -4.64 -8.53 8.61
N ARG A 34 -5.95 -8.49 8.33
CA ARG A 34 -6.97 -8.87 9.32
C ARG A 34 -6.85 -10.33 9.75
N PHE A 35 -6.55 -11.23 8.80
CA PHE A 35 -6.37 -12.65 9.06
C PHE A 35 -5.03 -12.93 9.75
N GLU A 36 -3.92 -12.38 9.26
CA GLU A 36 -2.59 -12.61 9.83
C GLU A 36 -2.46 -12.02 11.23
N HIS A 37 -3.08 -10.88 11.50
CA HIS A 37 -2.97 -10.20 12.80
C HIS A 37 -4.11 -10.56 13.75
N GLN A 38 -4.95 -11.57 13.45
CA GLN A 38 -6.13 -11.89 14.26
C GLN A 38 -5.81 -12.12 15.75
N ALA A 39 -4.70 -12.79 16.05
CA ALA A 39 -4.24 -13.00 17.42
C ALA A 39 -3.79 -11.68 18.07
N VAL A 40 -2.97 -10.89 17.37
CA VAL A 40 -2.46 -9.60 17.88
C VAL A 40 -3.58 -8.57 18.06
N LEU A 41 -4.64 -8.64 17.25
CA LEU A 41 -5.80 -7.75 17.34
C LEU A 41 -6.66 -7.97 18.58
N ALA A 42 -6.61 -9.17 19.16
CA ALA A 42 -7.26 -9.47 20.43
C ALA A 42 -6.51 -8.81 21.61
N ASP A 43 -5.18 -8.72 21.50
CA ASP A 43 -4.31 -8.33 22.62
C ASP A 43 -3.85 -6.87 22.56
N LYS A 44 -3.65 -6.30 21.37
CA LYS A 44 -3.05 -4.97 21.17
C LYS A 44 -3.93 -4.08 20.30
N TRP A 45 -4.39 -2.98 20.87
CA TRP A 45 -5.20 -1.99 20.14
C TRP A 45 -4.44 -1.36 18.97
N GLN A 46 -3.11 -1.23 19.04
CA GLN A 46 -2.30 -0.63 17.98
C GLN A 46 -2.37 -1.41 16.66
N ALA A 47 -2.64 -2.72 16.71
CA ALA A 47 -2.80 -3.52 15.50
C ALA A 47 -4.02 -3.11 14.67
N TRP A 48 -4.97 -2.38 15.25
CA TRP A 48 -6.13 -1.83 14.53
C TRP A 48 -5.78 -0.61 13.66
N ILE A 49 -4.65 0.07 13.89
CA ILE A 49 -4.25 1.27 13.13
C ILE A 49 -4.20 0.99 11.61
N PRO A 50 -3.44 0.00 11.11
CA PRO A 50 -3.41 -0.28 9.67
C PRO A 50 -4.77 -0.71 9.12
N ILE A 51 -5.53 -1.51 9.86
CA ILE A 51 -6.85 -2.01 9.44
C ILE A 51 -7.86 -0.89 9.27
N THR A 52 -7.97 -0.04 10.29
CA THR A 52 -8.88 1.11 10.27
C THR A 52 -8.50 2.09 9.16
N TYR A 53 -7.21 2.33 8.96
CA TYR A 53 -6.75 3.20 7.90
C TYR A 53 -7.05 2.62 6.51
N LEU A 54 -6.80 1.34 6.27
CA LEU A 54 -7.12 0.68 4.99
C LEU A 54 -8.61 0.69 4.70
N ALA A 55 -9.46 0.43 5.71
CA ALA A 55 -10.91 0.52 5.56
C ALA A 55 -11.37 1.94 5.20
N LEU A 56 -10.81 2.96 5.86
CA LEU A 56 -11.09 4.37 5.53
C LEU A 56 -10.58 4.74 4.14
N ALA A 57 -9.39 4.29 3.77
CA ALA A 57 -8.81 4.54 2.45
C ALA A 57 -9.63 3.89 1.32
N LEU A 58 -10.19 2.70 1.53
CA LEU A 58 -11.13 2.08 0.60
C LEU A 58 -12.40 2.90 0.48
N LEU A 59 -13.04 3.21 1.60
CA LEU A 59 -14.33 3.91 1.58
C LEU A 59 -14.20 5.30 0.95
N LEU A 60 -13.26 6.11 1.44
CA LEU A 60 -13.04 7.46 0.93
C LEU A 60 -12.41 7.44 -0.47
N GLY A 61 -11.57 6.45 -0.78
CA GLY A 61 -10.96 6.28 -2.10
C GLY A 61 -11.99 5.92 -3.17
N THR A 62 -12.90 4.99 -2.90
CA THR A 62 -14.01 4.65 -3.80
C THR A 62 -14.92 5.85 -4.02
N VAL A 63 -15.28 6.59 -2.96
CA VAL A 63 -16.07 7.83 -3.08
C VAL A 63 -15.32 8.87 -3.92
N ALA A 64 -14.02 9.07 -3.68
CA ALA A 64 -13.19 10.00 -4.44
C ALA A 64 -13.07 9.61 -5.93
N LEU A 65 -13.02 8.31 -6.22
CA LEU A 65 -12.98 7.76 -7.58
C LEU A 65 -14.31 7.97 -8.32
N VAL A 66 -15.46 7.83 -7.63
CA VAL A 66 -16.77 8.02 -8.29
C VAL A 66 -17.12 9.50 -8.43
N CYS A 67 -16.75 10.34 -7.47
CA CYS A 67 -17.08 11.77 -7.44
C CYS A 67 -15.99 12.66 -8.08
N LEU A 68 -15.26 12.15 -9.10
CA LEU A 68 -14.08 12.73 -9.74
C LEU A 68 -14.22 14.19 -10.20
N ARG A 69 -13.91 15.11 -9.28
CA ARG A 69 -13.53 16.51 -9.50
C ARG A 69 -12.15 16.75 -8.89
N SER A 70 -11.64 17.99 -8.96
CA SER A 70 -10.36 18.39 -8.35
C SER A 70 -10.22 17.98 -6.89
N PHE A 71 -11.33 17.93 -6.14
CA PHE A 71 -11.35 17.46 -4.75
C PHE A 71 -11.02 15.96 -4.63
N GLY A 72 -11.60 15.10 -5.46
CA GLY A 72 -11.36 13.65 -5.42
C GLY A 72 -9.89 13.29 -5.65
N LYS A 73 -9.23 13.98 -6.59
CA LYS A 73 -7.79 13.81 -6.82
C LYS A 73 -6.96 14.15 -5.58
N ASN A 74 -7.21 15.29 -4.95
CA ASN A 74 -6.47 15.70 -3.77
C ASN A 74 -6.72 14.74 -2.59
N LEU A 75 -7.95 14.27 -2.43
CA LEU A 75 -8.29 13.28 -1.41
C LEU A 75 -7.53 11.96 -1.63
N LEU A 76 -7.48 11.45 -2.86
CA LEU A 76 -6.71 10.25 -3.18
C LEU A 76 -5.22 10.42 -2.90
N ILE A 77 -4.62 11.57 -3.24
CA ILE A 77 -3.21 11.86 -2.92
C ILE A 77 -2.97 11.80 -1.41
N VAL A 78 -3.85 12.40 -0.61
CA VAL A 78 -3.75 12.36 0.86
C VAL A 78 -3.84 10.92 1.37
N LEU A 79 -4.82 10.15 0.88
CA LEU A 79 -5.01 8.75 1.30
C LEU A 79 -3.81 7.88 0.93
N PHE A 80 -3.29 7.97 -0.29
CA PHE A 80 -2.11 7.21 -0.70
C PHE A 80 -0.83 7.67 0.03
N SER A 81 -0.72 8.97 0.36
CA SER A 81 0.39 9.47 1.18
C SER A 81 0.37 8.90 2.59
N GLY A 82 -0.80 8.81 3.22
CA GLY A 82 -0.88 8.17 4.54
C GLY A 82 -0.67 6.66 4.48
N LEU A 83 -1.02 5.97 3.37
CA LEU A 83 -0.61 4.57 3.15
C LEU A 83 0.92 4.43 3.18
N ALA A 84 1.62 5.28 2.43
CA ALA A 84 3.08 5.27 2.41
C ALA A 84 3.68 5.58 3.78
N ALA A 85 3.16 6.59 4.48
CA ALA A 85 3.61 6.96 5.82
C ALA A 85 3.41 5.83 6.83
N LEU A 86 2.25 5.16 6.81
CA LEU A 86 1.98 4.00 7.68
C LEU A 86 2.87 2.81 7.34
N GLY A 87 3.15 2.55 6.06
CA GLY A 87 4.07 1.51 5.65
C GLY A 87 5.49 1.76 6.16
N ILE A 88 5.98 3.00 6.06
CA ILE A 88 7.28 3.40 6.60
C ILE A 88 7.31 3.26 8.12
N ALA A 89 6.29 3.76 8.82
CA ALA A 89 6.20 3.65 10.28
C ALA A 89 6.16 2.19 10.73
N GLY A 90 5.33 1.36 10.08
CA GLY A 90 5.24 -0.07 10.35
C GLY A 90 6.56 -0.79 10.14
N PHE A 91 7.27 -0.48 9.04
CA PHE A 91 8.60 -1.01 8.77
C PHE A 91 9.59 -0.61 9.88
N CYS A 92 9.62 0.67 10.28
CA CYS A 92 10.46 1.13 11.39
C CYS A 92 10.16 0.40 12.71
N PHE A 93 8.89 0.14 13.02
CA PHE A 93 8.49 -0.59 14.22
C PHE A 93 8.87 -2.08 14.15
N HIS A 94 8.69 -2.73 13.01
CA HIS A 94 9.13 -4.13 12.82
C HIS A 94 10.66 -4.26 12.79
N SER A 95 11.38 -3.17 12.50
CA SER A 95 12.82 -3.17 12.45
C SER A 95 13.58 -2.95 13.75
N LEU A 96 12.89 -2.71 14.87
CA LEU A 96 13.53 -2.43 16.17
C LEU A 96 14.67 -1.39 16.08
N GLY A 97 14.60 -0.45 15.11
CA GLY A 97 15.64 0.53 14.83
C GLY A 97 16.87 0.07 14.00
N LYS A 98 16.89 -1.16 13.44
CA LYS A 98 17.98 -1.68 12.58
C LYS A 98 17.51 -2.09 11.17
N PRO A 99 16.86 -1.20 10.40
CA PRO A 99 16.23 -1.54 9.11
C PRO A 99 17.22 -2.07 8.06
N VAL A 100 18.42 -1.49 7.99
CA VAL A 100 19.44 -1.90 7.00
C VAL A 100 19.92 -3.33 7.22
N LYS A 101 20.08 -3.73 8.49
CA LYS A 101 20.55 -5.08 8.85
C LYS A 101 19.53 -6.14 8.43
N GLN A 102 18.24 -5.86 8.65
CA GLN A 102 17.18 -6.80 8.33
C GLN A 102 16.90 -6.91 6.83
N VAL A 103 16.97 -5.81 6.08
CA VAL A 103 16.88 -5.90 4.60
C VAL A 103 18.06 -6.70 4.05
N SER A 104 19.27 -6.49 4.55
CA SER A 104 20.44 -7.29 4.17
C SER A 104 20.26 -8.77 4.50
N GLU A 105 19.58 -9.10 5.60
CA GLU A 105 19.32 -10.47 6.01
C GLU A 105 18.32 -11.15 5.06
N VAL A 106 17.22 -10.48 4.72
CA VAL A 106 16.27 -11.01 3.73
C VAL A 106 16.94 -11.21 2.36
N VAL A 107 17.72 -10.22 1.90
CA VAL A 107 18.46 -10.36 0.63
C VAL A 107 19.45 -11.53 0.69
N SER A 108 20.10 -11.76 1.84
CA SER A 108 21.05 -12.87 1.98
C SER A 108 20.38 -14.25 1.91
N VAL A 109 19.09 -14.35 2.26
CA VAL A 109 18.30 -15.59 2.12
C VAL A 109 18.16 -15.98 0.66
N ASP A 110 17.91 -15.02 -0.24
CA ASP A 110 17.79 -15.28 -1.69
C ASP A 110 19.11 -15.76 -2.32
N PHE A 111 20.24 -15.44 -1.70
CA PHE A 111 21.58 -15.90 -2.12
C PHE A 111 22.07 -17.14 -1.35
N SER A 112 21.30 -17.63 -0.38
CA SER A 112 21.66 -18.80 0.42
C SER A 112 21.28 -20.09 -0.30
N LYS A 113 22.10 -21.13 -0.16
CA LYS A 113 21.80 -22.44 -0.74
C LYS A 113 20.69 -23.15 0.05
N PRO A 114 19.81 -23.92 -0.60
CA PRO A 114 18.82 -24.76 0.08
C PRO A 114 19.49 -25.62 1.17
N GLY A 115 18.96 -25.59 2.39
CA GLY A 115 19.49 -26.34 3.54
C GLY A 115 20.48 -25.59 4.44
N GLN A 116 20.85 -24.34 4.11
CA GLN A 116 21.66 -23.47 4.98
C GLN A 116 20.82 -22.45 5.79
N LEU A 117 19.53 -22.38 5.52
CA LEU A 117 18.60 -21.55 6.28
C LEU A 117 18.31 -22.25 7.60
N LYS A 118 18.60 -21.58 8.73
CA LYS A 118 18.10 -22.01 10.03
C LYS A 118 16.59 -21.87 10.01
N ALA A 119 15.87 -22.96 10.26
CA ALA A 119 14.44 -22.90 10.51
C ALA A 119 14.22 -22.06 11.77
N ASP A 120 13.29 -21.11 11.69
CA ASP A 120 12.81 -20.35 12.84
C ASP A 120 12.28 -21.36 13.87
N ASP A 121 12.92 -21.41 15.03
CA ASP A 121 12.73 -22.40 16.10
C ASP A 121 11.43 -22.20 16.89
N GLY A 122 10.56 -21.30 16.42
CA GLY A 122 9.16 -21.22 16.84
C GLY A 122 8.91 -20.60 18.21
N GLU A 123 9.94 -20.08 18.89
CA GLU A 123 9.77 -19.49 20.22
C GLU A 123 9.30 -18.03 20.21
N GLU A 124 9.52 -17.24 19.15
CA GLU A 124 8.88 -15.93 18.99
C GLU A 124 8.62 -15.66 17.52
N SER A 125 7.36 -15.80 17.07
CA SER A 125 6.95 -15.43 15.72
C SER A 125 7.06 -13.91 15.55
N HIS A 126 8.25 -13.44 15.17
CA HIS A 126 8.47 -12.05 14.83
C HIS A 126 7.73 -11.76 13.51
N PRO A 127 6.87 -10.73 13.47
CA PRO A 127 6.06 -10.48 12.30
C PRO A 127 6.96 -10.10 11.11
N PRO A 128 6.60 -10.54 9.88
CA PRO A 128 7.46 -10.39 8.70
C PRO A 128 7.86 -8.93 8.49
N ILE A 129 9.17 -8.69 8.46
CA ILE A 129 9.75 -7.34 8.48
C ILE A 129 9.37 -6.53 7.25
N LEU A 130 9.20 -7.19 6.10
CA LEU A 130 8.91 -6.53 4.83
C LEU A 130 7.41 -6.34 4.57
N ALA A 131 6.51 -6.94 5.35
CA ALA A 131 5.08 -6.84 5.13
C ALA A 131 4.57 -5.38 5.06
N PRO A 132 5.06 -4.43 5.90
CA PRO A 132 4.66 -3.03 5.81
C PRO A 132 5.07 -2.32 4.50
N LEU A 133 6.06 -2.84 3.75
CA LEU A 133 6.50 -2.22 2.48
C LEU A 133 5.46 -2.34 1.36
N ALA A 134 4.53 -3.29 1.44
CA ALA A 134 3.40 -3.36 0.50
C ALA A 134 2.56 -2.07 0.54
N LEU A 135 2.37 -1.49 1.73
CA LEU A 135 1.68 -0.21 1.91
C LEU A 135 2.45 0.95 1.29
N VAL A 136 3.79 0.93 1.40
CA VAL A 136 4.66 1.93 0.77
C VAL A 136 4.55 1.86 -0.74
N GLY A 137 4.64 0.66 -1.33
CA GLY A 137 4.50 0.45 -2.76
C GLY A 137 3.16 0.95 -3.30
N LEU A 138 2.05 0.57 -2.67
CA LEU A 138 0.71 1.03 -3.07
C LEU A 138 0.56 2.55 -2.92
N GLY A 139 1.07 3.12 -1.83
CA GLY A 139 1.03 4.56 -1.61
C GLY A 139 1.78 5.34 -2.68
N VAL A 140 3.01 4.95 -2.99
CA VAL A 140 3.82 5.60 -4.03
C VAL A 140 3.16 5.48 -5.40
N LEU A 141 2.72 4.28 -5.79
CA LEU A 141 2.05 4.06 -7.08
C LEU A 141 0.78 4.90 -7.19
N GLY A 142 -0.05 4.95 -6.14
CA GLY A 142 -1.27 5.75 -6.14
C GLY A 142 -1.04 7.25 -6.24
N ILE A 143 -0.02 7.77 -5.55
CA ILE A 143 0.40 9.18 -5.69
C ILE A 143 0.84 9.44 -7.13
N SER A 144 1.72 8.60 -7.67
CA SER A 144 2.21 8.74 -9.05
C SER A 144 1.04 8.74 -10.04
N THR A 145 0.12 7.79 -9.94
CA THR A 145 -1.07 7.73 -10.80
C THR A 145 -1.93 8.99 -10.67
N CYS A 146 -2.09 9.57 -9.49
CA CYS A 146 -2.84 10.82 -9.30
C CYS A 146 -2.13 12.05 -9.90
N LEU A 147 -0.80 12.05 -9.92
CA LEU A 147 0.01 13.17 -10.41
C LEU A 147 0.27 13.13 -11.92
N ILE A 148 0.10 11.98 -12.57
CA ILE A 148 0.16 11.88 -14.03
C ILE A 148 -0.86 12.84 -14.63
N LYS A 149 -0.36 13.84 -15.34
CA LYS A 149 -1.18 14.83 -16.03
C LYS A 149 -1.82 14.15 -17.23
N THR A 150 -3.12 13.94 -17.18
CA THR A 150 -3.89 13.63 -18.38
C THR A 150 -3.95 14.90 -19.23
N GLU A 151 -3.25 14.89 -20.35
CA GLU A 151 -3.33 15.96 -21.35
C GLU A 151 -4.75 15.94 -21.95
N GLY A 152 -5.60 16.91 -21.58
CA GLY A 152 -6.96 16.95 -22.11
C GLY A 152 -7.90 17.93 -21.41
N VAL A 153 -7.97 19.14 -21.98
CA VAL A 153 -8.99 20.19 -21.84
C VAL A 153 -9.01 20.93 -20.49
N SER A 154 -8.24 22.02 -20.43
CA SER A 154 -8.64 23.23 -19.68
C SER A 154 -9.65 24.02 -20.50
#